data_AF-A0A956BQL2-F1
#
_entry.id   AF-A0A956BQL2-F1
#
_cell.length_a   1.000
_cell.length_b   1.000
_cell.length_c   1.000
_cell.angle_alpha   90.00
_cell.angle_beta   90.00
_cell.angle_gamma   90.00
#
_symmetry.space_group_name_H-M   'P 1'
#
loop_
_entity.id
_entity.type
_entity.pdbx_description
1 polymer ?
#
loop_
_entity_poly.entity_id
_entity_poly.type
_entity_poly.pdbx_seq_one_letter_code
_entity_poly.pdbx_strand_id
1 'polypeptide(L)'
;QQAQGELGQDLQAIDDDREREAVRQNIGDDAAEGLDPPRYRRRRPDGRILEVCIHRGAGGGQVRTYTDVTAEVRAAQALVAARDEAERANRAKSVFLSRMSHELRTPLNAILGFGQLMQGDVTAPLAAAQIQRLQQILQGGQHLLALINEVLDLARVETGTLPLQLATVDADAMADECLHLVAAVAAQRPVRL
;
A
#
# COMPACT_ATOMS: atom_id res chain seq x y z
N GLN A 1 -30.65 52.45 1.61
CA GLN A 1 -31.49 51.40 2.22
C GLN A 1 -30.90 50.05 1.88
N GLN A 2 -30.92 49.16 2.88
CA GLN A 2 -30.11 47.97 3.05
C GLN A 2 -30.23 46.95 1.91
N ALA A 3 -29.10 46.60 1.30
CA ALA A 3 -28.87 45.28 0.72
C ALA A 3 -27.92 44.52 1.66
N GLN A 4 -28.36 44.27 2.90
CA GLN A 4 -27.75 43.23 3.73
C GLN A 4 -28.18 41.90 3.13
N GLY A 5 -27.39 41.38 2.19
CA GLY A 5 -27.65 40.08 1.58
C GLY A 5 -27.71 39.00 2.66
N GLU A 6 -28.73 38.15 2.57
CA GLU A 6 -29.03 36.97 3.42
C GLU A 6 -27.86 35.97 3.57
N LEU A 7 -26.72 36.21 2.93
CA LEU A 7 -25.56 35.34 2.91
C LEU A 7 -24.69 35.44 4.19
N GLY A 8 -24.98 36.38 5.08
CA GLY A 8 -24.08 36.80 6.17
C GLY A 8 -24.17 36.06 7.51
N GLN A 9 -25.26 35.34 7.83
CA GLN A 9 -25.53 34.91 9.24
C GLN A 9 -25.64 33.41 9.49
N ASP A 10 -25.63 32.57 8.45
CA ASP A 10 -25.80 31.13 8.63
C ASP A 10 -24.46 30.40 8.82
N LEU A 11 -23.95 30.45 10.06
CA LEU A 11 -22.75 29.73 10.50
C LEU A 11 -22.95 28.21 10.57
N GLN A 12 -24.19 27.71 10.54
CA GLN A 12 -24.47 26.26 10.62
C GLN A 12 -24.02 25.50 9.38
N ALA A 13 -23.75 26.20 8.28
CA ALA A 13 -23.35 25.62 7.01
C ALA A 13 -21.83 25.40 6.85
N ILE A 14 -21.04 25.72 7.89
CA ILE A 14 -19.59 25.46 7.93
C ILE A 14 -19.37 24.04 8.43
N ASP A 15 -18.68 23.21 7.63
CA ASP A 15 -18.51 21.76 7.87
C ASP A 15 -17.60 21.46 9.08
N ASP A 16 -16.72 22.39 9.49
CA ASP A 16 -15.79 22.21 10.63
C ASP A 16 -16.19 23.10 11.83
N ASP A 17 -16.37 22.46 12.99
CA ASP A 17 -16.69 23.12 14.26
C ASP A 17 -15.61 24.10 14.71
N ARG A 18 -14.33 23.82 14.43
CA ARG A 18 -13.20 24.73 14.71
C ARG A 18 -13.21 25.93 13.78
N GLU A 19 -13.48 25.73 12.49
CA GLU A 19 -13.61 26.81 11.52
C GLU A 19 -14.82 27.70 11.84
N ARG A 20 -15.93 27.09 12.28
CA ARG A 20 -17.14 27.80 12.69
C ARG A 20 -16.89 28.70 13.90
N GLU A 21 -16.18 28.20 14.90
CA GLU A 21 -15.81 28.98 16.09
C GLU A 21 -14.79 30.08 15.75
N ALA A 22 -13.82 29.80 14.88
CA ALA A 22 -12.86 30.81 14.39
C ALA A 22 -13.55 31.92 13.58
N VAL A 23 -14.52 31.57 12.73
CA VAL A 23 -15.34 32.55 11.99
C VAL A 23 -16.22 33.35 12.96
N ARG A 24 -16.78 32.71 14.00
CA ARG A 24 -17.59 33.38 15.03
C ARG A 24 -16.79 34.41 15.81
N GLN A 25 -15.57 34.06 16.24
CA GLN A 25 -14.68 34.94 16.98
C GLN A 25 -14.16 36.09 16.10
N ASN A 26 -13.91 35.84 14.81
CA ASN A 26 -13.46 36.85 13.86
C ASN A 26 -14.58 37.74 13.28
N ILE A 27 -15.87 37.36 13.40
CA ILE A 27 -16.99 38.24 13.06
C ILE A 27 -17.18 39.35 14.12
N GLY A 28 -16.59 39.19 15.32
CA GLY A 28 -16.46 40.27 16.31
C GLY A 28 -15.40 41.30 15.92
N ASP A 29 -15.67 42.57 16.21
CA ASP A 29 -14.92 43.77 15.80
C ASP A 29 -13.44 43.86 16.25
N ASP A 30 -12.89 42.88 16.98
CA ASP A 30 -11.54 42.99 17.55
C ASP A 30 -10.46 42.22 16.78
N ALA A 31 -9.41 42.95 16.48
CA ALA A 31 -8.35 42.64 15.53
C ALA A 31 -7.33 41.62 16.03
N ALA A 32 -6.94 40.71 15.13
CA ALA A 32 -5.57 40.22 15.07
C ALA A 32 -5.02 40.58 13.68
N GLU A 33 -4.26 41.67 13.59
CA GLU A 33 -3.41 41.96 12.42
C GLU A 33 -2.35 40.85 12.32
N GLY A 34 -2.29 40.18 11.16
CA GLY A 34 -1.19 39.27 10.84
C GLY A 34 -1.54 37.79 10.64
N LEU A 35 -2.81 37.37 10.78
CA LEU A 35 -3.22 36.04 10.32
C LEU A 35 -3.54 36.04 8.82
N ASP A 36 -3.16 34.95 8.14
CA ASP A 36 -3.67 34.60 6.81
C ASP A 36 -5.18 34.82 6.75
N PRO A 37 -5.73 35.35 5.63
CA PRO A 37 -7.16 35.58 5.52
C PRO A 37 -7.91 34.29 5.87
N PRO A 38 -8.91 34.34 6.78
CA PRO A 38 -9.58 33.13 7.20
C PRO A 38 -10.26 32.50 5.99
N ARG A 39 -9.81 31.29 5.66
CA ARG A 39 -10.27 30.45 4.56
C ARG A 39 -11.01 29.26 5.16
N TYR A 40 -12.28 29.11 4.83
CA TYR A 40 -13.11 28.01 5.30
C TYR A 40 -13.98 27.48 4.18
N ARG A 41 -14.48 26.25 4.34
CA ARG A 41 -15.41 25.64 3.38
C ARG A 41 -16.81 25.60 3.96
N ARG A 42 -17.78 26.05 3.17
CA ARG A 42 -19.20 26.04 3.50
C ARG A 42 -19.95 25.16 2.52
N ARG A 43 -20.76 24.23 3.02
CA ARG A 43 -21.68 23.46 2.19
C ARG A 43 -23.00 24.21 2.05
N ARG A 44 -23.45 24.39 0.82
CA ARG A 44 -24.74 25.00 0.50
C ARG A 44 -25.85 23.94 0.53
N PRO A 45 -27.12 24.32 0.77
CA PRO A 45 -28.25 23.39 0.73
C PRO A 45 -28.43 22.67 -0.62
N ASP A 46 -27.96 23.28 -1.72
CA ASP A 46 -27.94 22.68 -3.06
C ASP A 46 -26.78 21.69 -3.28
N GLY A 47 -25.97 21.42 -2.25
CA GLY A 47 -24.85 20.48 -2.26
C GLY A 47 -23.55 21.04 -2.84
N ARG A 48 -23.49 22.33 -3.20
CA ARG A 48 -22.23 22.99 -3.60
C ARG A 48 -21.34 23.23 -2.39
N ILE A 49 -20.03 23.16 -2.59
CA ILE A 49 -19.02 23.47 -1.58
C ILE A 49 -18.37 24.77 -2.00
N LEU A 50 -18.62 25.82 -1.23
CA LEU A 50 -18.01 27.13 -1.45
C LEU A 50 -16.85 27.31 -0.50
N GLU A 51 -15.70 27.61 -1.05
CA GLU A 51 -14.60 28.16 -0.30
C GLU A 51 -14.80 29.65 -0.13
N VAL A 52 -14.75 30.09 1.12
CA VAL A 52 -14.91 31.49 1.48
C VAL A 52 -13.60 32.01 2.00
N CYS A 53 -13.04 33.02 1.32
CA CYS A 53 -11.87 33.76 1.78
C CYS A 53 -12.29 35.18 2.14
N ILE A 54 -11.80 35.65 3.28
CA ILE A 54 -12.13 36.97 3.80
C ILE A 54 -10.87 37.84 3.81
N HIS A 55 -10.84 38.85 2.95
CA HIS A 55 -9.77 39.85 2.91
C HIS A 55 -10.24 41.13 3.61
N ARG A 56 -9.47 41.62 4.58
CA ARG A 56 -9.69 42.91 5.25
C ARG A 56 -8.76 43.96 4.65
N GLY A 57 -9.30 45.10 4.25
CA GLY A 57 -8.53 46.24 3.75
C GLY A 57 -8.15 47.21 4.87
N ALA A 58 -7.05 47.95 4.68
CA ALA A 58 -6.50 48.89 5.68
C ALA A 58 -7.47 50.01 6.12
N GLY A 59 -8.55 50.27 5.37
CA GLY A 59 -9.58 51.25 5.69
C GLY A 59 -10.80 50.70 6.43
N GLY A 60 -10.72 49.51 7.04
CA GLY A 60 -11.85 48.87 7.74
C GLY A 60 -12.88 48.19 6.82
N GLY A 61 -12.66 48.21 5.51
CA GLY A 61 -13.48 47.46 4.55
C GLY A 61 -13.17 45.96 4.56
N GLN A 62 -14.15 45.12 4.27
CA GLN A 62 -13.99 43.68 4.10
C GLN A 62 -14.48 43.23 2.73
N VAL A 63 -13.70 42.39 2.05
CA VAL A 63 -14.06 41.69 0.81
C VAL A 63 -14.14 40.20 1.12
N ARG A 64 -15.28 39.57 0.76
CA ARG A 64 -15.44 38.12 0.82
C ARG A 64 -15.49 37.56 -0.59
N THR A 65 -14.62 36.61 -0.90
CA THR A 65 -14.67 35.87 -2.16
C THR A 65 -15.29 34.50 -1.93
N TYR A 66 -16.05 34.02 -2.91
CA TYR A 66 -16.71 32.73 -2.89
C TYR A 66 -16.27 31.96 -4.13
N THR A 67 -15.54 30.87 -3.92
CA THR A 67 -15.09 30.00 -5.02
C THR A 67 -15.82 28.67 -4.90
N ASP A 68 -16.51 28.26 -5.95
CA ASP A 68 -17.07 26.90 -5.99
C ASP A 68 -15.92 25.90 -6.15
N VAL A 69 -15.68 25.11 -5.11
CA VAL A 69 -14.62 24.10 -5.04
C VAL A 69 -15.21 22.68 -5.03
N THR A 70 -16.47 22.53 -5.46
CA THR A 70 -17.19 21.26 -5.41
C THR A 70 -16.48 20.18 -6.24
N ALA A 71 -15.98 20.54 -7.42
CA ALA A 71 -15.33 19.60 -8.33
C ALA A 71 -14.02 19.08 -7.72
N GLU A 72 -13.21 19.98 -7.15
CA GLU A 72 -11.91 19.70 -6.54
C GLU A 72 -12.06 18.84 -5.30
N VAL A 73 -13.02 19.16 -4.42
CA VAL A 73 -13.29 18.37 -3.22
C VAL A 73 -13.78 16.97 -3.58
N ARG A 74 -14.72 16.86 -4.55
CA ARG A 74 -15.21 15.55 -5.00
C ARG A 74 -14.12 14.73 -5.67
N ALA A 75 -13.26 15.35 -6.49
CA ALA A 75 -12.12 14.68 -7.10
C ALA A 75 -11.14 14.18 -6.04
N ALA A 76 -10.79 15.00 -5.04
CA ALA A 76 -9.92 14.61 -3.94
C ALA A 76 -10.51 13.45 -3.13
N GLN A 77 -11.81 13.49 -2.82
CA GLN A 77 -12.51 12.40 -2.13
C GLN A 77 -12.53 11.12 -2.97
N ALA A 78 -12.79 11.21 -4.27
CA ALA A 78 -12.77 10.07 -5.17
C ALA A 78 -11.37 9.44 -5.26
N LEU A 79 -10.32 10.26 -5.31
CA LEU A 79 -8.93 9.78 -5.30
C LEU A 79 -8.59 9.05 -4.00
N VAL A 80 -8.99 9.60 -2.85
CA VAL A 80 -8.80 8.95 -1.54
C VAL A 80 -9.54 7.62 -1.48
N ALA A 81 -10.81 7.59 -1.89
CA ALA A 81 -11.61 6.36 -1.91
C ALA A 81 -11.01 5.30 -2.85
N ALA A 82 -10.55 5.70 -4.04
CA ALA A 82 -9.91 4.79 -4.99
C ALA A 82 -8.57 4.25 -4.45
N ARG A 83 -7.77 5.08 -3.78
CA ARG A 83 -6.55 4.65 -3.10
C ARG A 83 -6.88 3.61 -2.02
N ASP A 84 -7.82 3.91 -1.15
CA ASP A 84 -8.17 3.04 -0.02
C ASP A 84 -8.75 1.70 -0.49
N GLU A 85 -9.51 1.70 -1.59
CA GLU A 85 -9.95 0.50 -2.29
C GLU A 85 -8.78 -0.32 -2.81
N ALA A 86 -7.86 0.31 -3.54
CA ALA A 86 -6.68 -0.36 -4.09
C ALA A 86 -5.80 -0.97 -2.99
N GLU A 87 -5.56 -0.24 -1.90
CA GLU A 87 -4.80 -0.74 -0.76
C GLU A 87 -5.47 -1.93 -0.08
N ARG A 88 -6.79 -1.88 0.12
CA ARG A 88 -7.54 -2.99 0.72
C ARG A 88 -7.51 -4.22 -0.18
N ALA A 89 -7.67 -4.05 -1.48
CA ALA A 89 -7.54 -5.13 -2.45
C ALA A 89 -6.13 -5.76 -2.39
N ASN A 90 -5.08 -4.94 -2.32
CA ASN A 90 -3.70 -5.42 -2.24
C ASN A 90 -3.42 -6.19 -0.94
N ARG A 91 -3.92 -5.69 0.20
CA ARG A 91 -3.84 -6.41 1.48
C ARG A 91 -4.57 -7.75 1.42
N ALA A 92 -5.77 -7.79 0.85
CA ALA A 92 -6.53 -9.02 0.69
C ALA A 92 -5.81 -10.05 -0.20
N LYS A 93 -5.25 -9.61 -1.33
CA LYS A 93 -4.41 -10.42 -2.23
C LYS A 93 -3.23 -11.04 -1.47
N SER A 94 -2.53 -10.24 -0.67
CA SER A 94 -1.36 -10.69 0.11
C SER A 94 -1.72 -11.72 1.17
N VAL A 95 -2.81 -11.50 1.92
CA VAL A 95 -3.31 -12.46 2.92
C VAL A 95 -3.72 -13.76 2.26
N PHE A 96 -4.43 -13.70 1.14
CA PHE A 96 -4.84 -14.87 0.38
C PHE A 96 -3.63 -15.70 -0.08
N LEU A 97 -2.65 -15.07 -0.72
CA LEU A 97 -1.44 -15.75 -1.21
C LEU A 97 -0.66 -16.39 -0.05
N SER A 98 -0.49 -15.68 1.06
CA SER A 98 0.19 -16.22 2.25
C SER A 98 -0.50 -17.48 2.79
N ARG A 99 -1.83 -17.47 2.92
CA ARG A 99 -2.60 -18.62 3.40
C ARG A 99 -2.50 -19.81 2.45
N MET A 100 -2.75 -19.58 1.16
CA MET A 100 -2.65 -20.63 0.14
C MET A 100 -1.26 -21.26 0.11
N SER A 101 -0.20 -20.46 0.27
CA SER A 101 1.15 -21.01 0.34
C SER A 101 1.37 -21.94 1.54
N HIS A 102 0.89 -21.57 2.74
CA HIS A 102 0.99 -22.46 3.90
C HIS A 102 0.21 -23.77 3.69
N GLU A 103 -0.99 -23.68 3.11
CA GLU A 103 -1.83 -24.84 2.81
C GLU A 103 -1.24 -25.74 1.71
N LEU A 104 -0.47 -25.17 0.76
CA LEU A 104 0.19 -25.93 -0.30
C LEU A 104 1.54 -26.51 0.13
N ARG A 105 2.32 -25.80 0.95
CA ARG A 105 3.63 -26.26 1.44
C ARG A 105 3.52 -27.56 2.23
N THR A 106 2.52 -27.68 3.09
CA THR A 106 2.33 -28.87 3.95
C THR A 106 2.16 -30.17 3.14
N PRO A 107 1.17 -30.30 2.24
CA PRO A 107 1.02 -31.51 1.44
C PRO A 107 2.17 -31.71 0.45
N LEU A 108 2.76 -30.63 -0.07
CA LEU A 108 3.89 -30.73 -0.99
C LEU A 108 5.14 -31.27 -0.29
N ASN A 109 5.45 -30.78 0.91
CA ASN A 109 6.53 -31.29 1.73
C ASN A 109 6.31 -32.75 2.12
N ALA A 110 5.06 -33.16 2.36
CA ALA A 110 4.74 -34.56 2.61
C ALA A 110 5.04 -35.44 1.38
N ILE A 111 4.60 -35.03 0.18
CA ILE A 111 4.88 -35.75 -1.08
C ILE A 111 6.40 -35.86 -1.32
N LEU A 112 7.13 -34.76 -1.15
CA LEU A 112 8.59 -34.74 -1.30
C LEU A 112 9.28 -35.64 -0.28
N GLY A 113 8.86 -35.56 0.99
CA GLY A 113 9.42 -36.38 2.07
C GLY A 113 9.18 -37.87 1.85
N PHE A 114 7.96 -38.28 1.49
CA PHE A 114 7.67 -39.68 1.16
C PHE A 114 8.45 -40.13 -0.08
N GLY A 115 8.57 -39.28 -1.10
CA GLY A 115 9.36 -39.62 -2.27
C GLY A 115 10.85 -39.82 -1.94
N GLN A 116 11.42 -38.97 -1.08
CA GLN A 116 12.80 -39.14 -0.61
C GLN A 116 12.98 -40.41 0.22
N LEU A 117 12.03 -40.76 1.09
CA LEU A 117 12.05 -42.02 1.85
C LEU A 117 12.01 -43.23 0.91
N MET A 118 11.13 -43.22 -0.10
CA MET A 118 11.05 -44.30 -1.10
C MET A 118 12.33 -44.42 -1.92
N GLN A 119 13.05 -43.32 -2.16
CA GLN A 119 14.30 -43.32 -2.90
C GLN A 119 15.48 -43.83 -2.06
N GLY A 120 15.43 -43.63 -0.73
CA GLY A 120 16.44 -44.07 0.22
C GLY A 120 16.20 -45.45 0.85
N ASP A 121 15.05 -46.09 0.57
CA ASP A 121 14.72 -47.41 1.11
C ASP A 121 15.55 -48.51 0.44
N VAL A 122 16.55 -49.00 1.18
CA VAL A 122 17.46 -50.07 0.75
C VAL A 122 16.83 -51.46 0.92
N THR A 123 15.74 -51.58 1.69
CA THR A 123 15.07 -52.85 1.99
C THR A 123 14.03 -53.22 0.94
N ALA A 124 13.46 -52.22 0.25
CA ALA A 124 12.53 -52.37 -0.85
C ALA A 124 12.92 -51.46 -2.04
N PRO A 125 14.04 -51.76 -2.75
CA PRO A 125 14.54 -50.89 -3.81
C PRO A 125 13.58 -50.81 -5.00
N LEU A 126 13.37 -49.59 -5.48
CA LEU A 126 12.53 -49.30 -6.65
C LEU A 126 13.16 -49.80 -7.95
N ALA A 127 12.32 -50.24 -8.88
CA ALA A 127 12.77 -50.54 -10.24
C ALA A 127 13.25 -49.25 -10.95
N ALA A 128 14.19 -49.37 -11.90
CA ALA A 128 14.76 -48.21 -12.60
C ALA A 128 13.71 -47.26 -13.22
N ALA A 129 12.64 -47.82 -13.80
CA ALA A 129 11.53 -47.04 -14.36
C ALA A 129 10.71 -46.30 -13.28
N GLN A 130 10.59 -46.86 -12.08
CA GLN A 130 9.93 -46.20 -10.95
C GLN A 130 10.79 -45.07 -10.39
N ILE A 131 12.11 -45.26 -10.32
CA ILE A 131 13.06 -44.21 -9.92
C ILE A 131 12.95 -43.00 -10.86
N GLN A 132 12.92 -43.22 -12.18
CA GLN A 132 12.77 -42.11 -13.14
C GLN A 132 11.45 -41.34 -12.95
N ARG A 133 10.32 -42.04 -12.76
CA ARG A 133 9.03 -41.39 -12.50
C ARG A 133 9.03 -40.63 -11.18
N LEU A 134 9.62 -41.21 -10.14
CA LEU A 134 9.74 -40.58 -8.83
C LEU A 134 10.59 -39.31 -8.89
N GLN A 135 11.71 -39.35 -9.62
CA GLN A 135 12.55 -38.17 -9.86
C GLN A 135 11.77 -37.04 -10.57
N GLN A 136 10.94 -37.37 -11.56
CA GLN A 136 10.08 -36.37 -12.21
C GLN A 136 9.06 -35.74 -11.25
N ILE A 137 8.44 -36.55 -10.37
CA ILE A 137 7.51 -36.07 -9.34
C ILE A 137 8.23 -35.13 -8.36
N LEU A 138 9.41 -35.54 -7.87
CA LEU A 138 10.20 -34.74 -6.94
C LEU A 138 10.64 -33.41 -7.56
N GLN A 139 11.14 -33.45 -8.80
CA GLN A 139 11.59 -32.26 -9.52
C GLN A 139 10.44 -31.29 -9.79
N GLY A 140 9.26 -31.80 -10.19
CA GLY A 140 8.06 -30.99 -10.36
C GLY A 140 7.56 -30.37 -9.04
N GLY A 141 7.63 -31.14 -7.95
CA GLY A 141 7.25 -30.65 -6.62
C GLY A 141 8.19 -29.55 -6.11
N GLN A 142 9.50 -29.71 -6.27
CA GLN A 142 10.47 -28.66 -5.94
C GLN A 142 10.28 -27.40 -6.78
N HIS A 143 10.02 -27.56 -8.07
CA HIS A 143 9.77 -26.41 -8.94
C HIS A 143 8.51 -25.64 -8.53
N LEU A 144 7.41 -26.34 -8.22
CA LEU A 144 6.19 -25.70 -7.75
C LEU A 144 6.41 -24.97 -6.42
N LEU A 145 7.18 -25.55 -5.50
CA LEU A 145 7.50 -24.91 -4.22
C LEU A 145 8.31 -23.62 -4.43
N ALA A 146 9.26 -23.63 -5.37
CA ALA A 146 10.03 -22.43 -5.75
C ALA A 146 9.12 -21.32 -6.31
N LEU A 147 8.24 -21.65 -7.27
CA LEU A 147 7.28 -20.69 -7.83
C LEU A 147 6.35 -20.09 -6.77
N ILE A 148 5.86 -20.92 -5.84
CA ILE A 148 5.02 -20.44 -4.73
C ILE A 148 5.80 -19.45 -3.85
N ASN A 149 7.08 -19.72 -3.58
CA ASN A 149 7.92 -18.82 -2.79
C ASN A 149 8.16 -17.49 -3.52
N GLU A 150 8.48 -17.52 -4.82
CA GLU A 150 8.69 -16.31 -5.63
C GLU A 150 7.45 -15.40 -5.63
N VAL A 151 6.25 -15.98 -5.79
CA VAL A 151 4.99 -15.21 -5.75
C VAL A 151 4.75 -14.60 -4.37
N LEU A 152 5.10 -15.31 -3.29
CA LEU A 152 4.99 -14.76 -1.93
C LEU A 152 5.97 -13.62 -1.68
N ASP A 153 7.21 -13.78 -2.11
CA ASP A 153 8.24 -12.76 -1.90
C ASP A 153 7.86 -11.48 -2.64
N LEU A 154 7.35 -11.61 -3.87
CA LEU A 154 6.80 -10.47 -4.61
C LEU A 154 5.64 -9.79 -3.85
N ALA A 155 4.69 -10.55 -3.31
CA ALA A 155 3.57 -10.00 -2.55
C ALA A 155 4.02 -9.27 -1.26
N ARG A 156 5.09 -9.76 -0.60
CA ARG A 156 5.69 -9.10 0.58
C ARG A 156 6.41 -7.81 0.21
N VAL A 157 7.10 -7.80 -0.93
CA VAL A 157 7.75 -6.59 -1.47
C VAL A 157 6.72 -5.53 -1.86
N GLU A 158 5.64 -5.90 -2.56
CA GLU A 158 4.55 -4.98 -2.96
C GLU A 158 3.87 -4.30 -1.78
N THR A 159 3.88 -4.92 -0.60
CA THR A 159 3.27 -4.38 0.63
C THR A 159 4.27 -3.73 1.57
N GLY A 160 5.57 -3.76 1.27
CA GLY A 160 6.62 -3.26 2.15
C GLY A 160 6.77 -4.05 3.46
N THR A 161 6.26 -5.29 3.51
CA THR A 161 6.22 -6.12 4.73
C THR A 161 7.36 -7.14 4.79
N LEU A 162 8.33 -7.10 3.88
CA LEU A 162 9.46 -8.02 3.87
C LEU A 162 10.30 -7.80 5.15
N PRO A 163 10.30 -8.75 6.11
CA PRO A 163 11.03 -8.56 7.35
C PRO A 163 12.53 -8.73 7.06
N LEU A 164 13.31 -7.68 7.31
CA LEU A 164 14.77 -7.73 7.22
C LEU A 164 15.35 -8.09 8.59
N GLN A 165 16.18 -9.12 8.62
CA GLN A 165 17.01 -9.43 9.78
C GLN A 165 18.40 -8.84 9.54
N LEU A 166 18.71 -7.75 10.25
CA LEU A 166 20.03 -7.14 10.21
C LEU A 166 20.97 -7.95 11.09
N ALA A 167 22.02 -8.51 10.48
CA ALA A 167 23.06 -9.26 11.17
C ALA A 167 24.43 -8.93 10.57
N THR A 168 25.48 -9.05 11.38
CA THR A 168 26.85 -9.00 10.86
C THR A 168 27.11 -10.27 10.07
N VAL A 169 27.54 -10.11 8.83
CA VAL A 169 27.83 -11.22 7.91
C VAL A 169 29.27 -11.10 7.41
N ASP A 170 29.92 -12.24 7.22
CA ASP A 170 31.21 -12.31 6.56
C ASP A 170 30.99 -12.17 5.05
N ALA A 171 31.39 -11.03 4.50
CA ALA A 171 31.18 -10.72 3.09
C ALA A 171 32.00 -11.63 2.17
N ASP A 172 33.21 -12.03 2.59
CA ASP A 172 34.11 -12.86 1.79
C ASP A 172 33.54 -14.29 1.72
N ALA A 173 33.15 -14.85 2.87
CA ALA A 173 32.53 -16.18 2.91
C ALA A 173 31.23 -16.24 2.09
N MET A 174 30.40 -15.19 2.15
CA MET A 174 29.14 -15.15 1.43
C MET A 174 29.35 -14.95 -0.09
N ALA A 175 30.37 -14.20 -0.50
CA ALA A 175 30.76 -14.07 -1.89
C ALA A 175 31.26 -15.41 -2.47
N ASP A 176 32.09 -16.14 -1.73
CA ASP A 176 32.58 -17.47 -2.12
C ASP A 176 31.44 -18.48 -2.29
N GLU A 177 30.48 -18.48 -1.37
CA GLU A 177 29.32 -19.37 -1.43
C GLU A 177 28.44 -19.06 -2.65
N CYS A 178 28.24 -17.76 -2.93
CA CYS A 178 27.52 -17.30 -4.12
C CYS A 178 28.24 -17.71 -5.41
N LEU A 179 29.56 -17.51 -5.49
CA LEU A 179 30.40 -17.94 -6.61
C LEU A 179 30.29 -19.44 -6.85
N HIS A 180 30.28 -20.24 -5.79
CA HIS A 180 30.10 -21.69 -5.88
C HIS A 180 28.74 -22.08 -6.48
N LEU A 181 27.67 -21.40 -6.07
CA LEU A 181 26.31 -21.64 -6.59
C LEU A 181 26.20 -21.35 -8.09
N VAL A 182 26.82 -20.26 -8.58
CA VAL A 182 26.75 -19.89 -9.99
C VAL A 182 27.82 -20.54 -10.86
N ALA A 183 28.86 -21.16 -10.29
CA ALA A 183 29.96 -21.78 -11.02
C ALA A 183 29.48 -22.78 -12.08
N ALA A 184 28.50 -23.63 -11.75
CA ALA A 184 27.96 -24.64 -12.68
C ALA A 184 27.21 -24.01 -13.87
N VAL A 185 26.58 -22.85 -13.67
CA VAL A 185 25.87 -22.10 -14.71
C VAL A 185 26.86 -21.27 -15.55
N ALA A 186 27.84 -20.67 -14.90
CA ALA A 186 28.90 -19.89 -15.55
C ALA A 186 29.80 -20.76 -16.43
N ALA A 187 30.09 -22.00 -16.03
CA ALA A 187 30.89 -22.95 -16.82
C ALA A 187 30.28 -23.27 -18.20
N GLN A 188 28.99 -23.00 -18.41
CA GLN A 188 28.28 -23.22 -19.67
C GLN A 188 28.27 -21.96 -20.56
N ARG A 189 28.91 -20.86 -20.14
CA ARG A 189 28.88 -19.55 -20.79
C ARG A 189 30.27 -18.90 -20.79
N PRO A 190 30.59 -17.97 -21.71
CA PRO A 190 31.88 -17.29 -21.76
C PRO A 190 31.95 -16.14 -20.74
N VAL A 191 31.82 -16.46 -19.44
CA VAL A 191 31.83 -15.48 -18.35
C VAL A 191 32.92 -15.85 -17.36
N ARG A 192 33.72 -14.87 -16.92
CA ARG A 192 34.72 -15.04 -15.87
C ARG A 192 34.10 -14.62 -14.55
N LEU A 193 34.07 -15.54 -13.60
CA LEU A 193 33.72 -15.29 -12.21
C LEU A 193 34.91 -14.69 -11.47
#